data_AF-A0AA41Y8Q3-F1
#
_entry.id   AF-A0AA41Y8Q3-F1
#
_cell.length_a   1.000
_cell.length_b   1.000
_cell.length_c   1.000
_cell.angle_alpha   90.00
_cell.angle_beta   90.00
_cell.angle_gamma   90.00
#
_symmetry.space_group_name_H-M   'P 1'
#
loop_
_entity.id
_entity.type
_entity.pdbx_description
1 polymer ?
#
loop_
_entity_poly.entity_id
_entity_poly.type
_entity_poly.pdbx_seq_one_letter_code
_entity_poly.pdbx_strand_id
1 'polypeptide(L)'
;MKPVPFKHQNTVFAEDQPEYQPLPALKLNTPQGEVISCWKLSFRERLRVLFLGRVWLSLFSFNQDLAPSYLAVNREEVFSLPDDSTPVWVKLVNKIKRLFAPTYQSGYSYFAHHKPSGEDWYILGIDAAFDRVCAAGWPPSIGKLSDCSNLLKNKPLTEEELQHRNKHFGTNWI
;
A
#
# COMPACT_ATOMS: atom_id res chain seq x y z
N MET A 1 -0.09 24.94 -10.50
CA MET A 1 0.10 23.66 -9.80
C MET A 1 -0.20 22.55 -10.79
N LYS A 2 0.26 21.32 -10.53
CA LYS A 2 -0.07 20.16 -11.38
C LYS A 2 -0.62 19.02 -10.53
N PRO A 3 -1.60 18.25 -11.02
CA PRO A 3 -1.98 17.02 -10.36
C PRO A 3 -0.80 16.05 -10.39
N VAL A 4 -0.61 15.29 -9.33
CA VAL A 4 0.49 14.33 -9.19
C VAL A 4 -0.02 13.00 -8.67
N PRO A 5 0.60 11.87 -9.09
CA PRO A 5 0.30 10.59 -8.52
C PRO A 5 0.70 10.54 -7.04
N PHE A 6 -0.05 9.79 -6.25
CA PHE A 6 0.21 9.59 -4.82
C PHE A 6 -0.07 8.15 -4.43
N LYS A 7 0.50 7.72 -3.30
CA LYS A 7 0.55 6.31 -2.85
C LYS A 7 -0.79 5.55 -2.93
N HIS A 8 -1.90 6.23 -2.73
CA HIS A 8 -3.23 5.62 -2.61
C HIS A 8 -4.13 5.94 -3.81
N GLN A 9 -3.58 6.47 -4.90
CA GLN A 9 -4.31 6.61 -6.15
C GLN A 9 -4.84 5.24 -6.61
N ASN A 10 -6.10 5.18 -7.03
CA ASN A 10 -6.73 3.98 -7.57
C ASN A 10 -7.35 4.20 -8.96
N THR A 11 -7.42 5.44 -9.45
CA THR A 11 -7.98 5.77 -10.76
C THR A 11 -7.30 7.01 -11.35
N VAL A 12 -7.41 7.17 -12.67
CA VAL A 12 -6.99 8.36 -13.41
C VAL A 12 -8.17 8.82 -14.23
N PHE A 13 -8.69 10.02 -13.97
CA PHE A 13 -9.75 10.59 -14.79
C PHE A 13 -9.16 11.24 -16.05
N ALA A 14 -9.88 11.15 -17.16
CA ALA A 14 -9.52 11.75 -18.44
C ALA A 14 -8.12 11.34 -18.97
N GLU A 15 -7.73 10.07 -18.76
CA GLU A 15 -6.44 9.54 -19.22
C GLU A 15 -6.33 9.54 -20.75
N ASP A 16 -7.39 9.14 -21.45
CA ASP A 16 -7.43 9.02 -22.92
C ASP A 16 -8.06 10.22 -23.63
N GLN A 17 -8.21 11.36 -22.96
CA GLN A 17 -8.84 12.56 -23.53
C GLN A 17 -7.79 13.66 -23.77
N PRO A 18 -7.32 13.89 -25.01
CA PRO A 18 -6.22 14.81 -25.28
C PRO A 18 -6.54 16.28 -24.93
N GLU A 19 -7.82 16.64 -24.88
CA GLU A 19 -8.29 17.96 -24.48
C GLU A 19 -8.12 18.24 -22.98
N TYR A 20 -7.98 17.19 -22.17
CA TYR A 20 -7.91 17.30 -20.71
C TYR A 20 -6.58 16.82 -20.17
N GLN A 21 -6.16 17.42 -19.06
CA GLN A 21 -5.02 16.90 -18.31
C GLN A 21 -5.48 15.69 -17.49
N PRO A 22 -4.80 14.53 -17.58
CA PRO A 22 -5.12 13.37 -16.76
C PRO A 22 -5.06 13.71 -15.27
N LEU A 23 -6.10 13.31 -14.54
CA LEU A 23 -6.25 13.59 -13.12
C LEU A 23 -6.12 12.30 -12.30
N PRO A 24 -4.91 11.99 -11.80
CA PRO A 24 -4.72 10.93 -10.81
C PRO A 24 -5.51 11.21 -9.53
N ALA A 25 -6.34 10.25 -9.13
CA ALA A 25 -7.23 10.40 -7.98
C ALA A 25 -7.43 9.10 -7.20
N LEU A 26 -7.89 9.26 -5.96
CA LEU A 26 -8.47 8.22 -5.14
C LEU A 26 -9.98 8.41 -5.14
N LYS A 27 -10.70 7.45 -5.71
CA LYS A 27 -12.16 7.36 -5.63
C LYS A 27 -12.55 6.42 -4.49
N LEU A 28 -13.28 6.92 -3.51
CA LEU A 28 -13.81 6.11 -2.41
C LEU A 28 -15.21 5.61 -2.77
N ASN A 29 -15.51 4.36 -2.39
CA ASN A 29 -16.83 3.75 -2.59
C ASN A 29 -17.74 4.03 -1.38
N THR A 30 -17.89 5.30 -1.01
CA THR A 30 -18.86 5.74 0.00
C THR A 30 -20.17 6.13 -0.70
N PRO A 31 -21.28 6.27 0.05
CA PRO A 31 -22.52 6.85 -0.49
C PRO A 31 -22.35 8.26 -1.08
N GLN A 32 -21.34 9.01 -0.63
CA GLN A 32 -21.05 10.37 -1.06
C GLN A 32 -20.15 10.42 -2.30
N GLY A 33 -19.47 9.31 -2.63
CA GLY A 33 -18.64 9.19 -3.82
C GLY A 33 -17.45 10.14 -3.86
N GLU A 34 -16.70 10.28 -2.75
CA GLU A 34 -15.60 11.24 -2.69
C GLU A 34 -14.49 10.91 -3.69
N VAL A 35 -13.99 11.97 -4.32
CA VAL A 35 -12.86 11.92 -5.24
C VAL A 35 -11.77 12.83 -4.70
N ILE A 36 -10.63 12.24 -4.34
CA ILE A 36 -9.49 12.95 -3.78
C ILE A 36 -8.37 13.02 -4.80
N SER A 37 -7.89 14.23 -5.09
CA SER A 37 -6.74 14.46 -5.97
C SER A 37 -5.63 15.20 -5.24
N CYS A 38 -4.37 14.93 -5.61
CA CYS A 38 -3.21 15.58 -5.02
C CYS A 38 -2.58 16.57 -6.00
N TRP A 39 -2.35 17.80 -5.54
CA TRP A 39 -1.82 18.88 -6.36
C TRP A 39 -0.48 19.36 -5.82
N LYS A 40 0.53 19.39 -6.69
CA LYS A 40 1.87 19.88 -6.36
C LYS A 40 2.05 21.30 -6.87
N LEU A 41 2.24 22.22 -5.94
CA LEU A 41 2.73 23.57 -6.22
C LEU A 41 4.21 23.51 -6.63
N SER A 42 4.56 24.21 -7.70
CA SER A 42 5.95 24.51 -8.05
C SER A 42 6.58 25.44 -7.00
N PHE A 43 7.92 25.54 -6.98
CA PHE A 43 8.60 26.39 -6.02
C PHE A 43 8.13 27.86 -6.09
N ARG A 44 7.99 28.42 -7.29
CA ARG A 44 7.48 29.78 -7.49
C ARG A 44 6.05 29.96 -6.97
N GLU A 45 5.19 28.95 -7.18
CA GLU A 45 3.80 28.99 -6.69
C GLU A 45 3.73 28.85 -5.17
N ARG A 46 4.59 28.04 -4.56
CA ARG A 46 4.70 27.94 -3.09
C ARG A 46 5.05 29.29 -2.47
N LEU A 47 6.01 30.01 -3.05
CA LEU A 47 6.34 31.36 -2.59
C LEU A 47 5.14 32.31 -2.75
N ARG A 48 4.44 32.26 -3.89
CA ARG A 48 3.24 33.08 -4.10
C ARG A 48 2.15 32.79 -3.07
N VAL A 49 1.89 31.52 -2.77
CA VAL A 49 0.92 31.11 -1.73
C VAL A 49 1.40 31.52 -0.34
N LEU A 50 2.69 31.40 -0.05
CA LEU A 50 3.27 31.80 1.24
C LEU A 50 3.07 33.30 1.51
N PHE A 51 3.27 34.17 0.51
CA PHE A 51 3.17 35.62 0.69
C PHE A 51 1.77 36.19 0.49
N LEU A 52 0.94 35.58 -0.38
CA LEU A 52 -0.40 36.09 -0.69
C LEU A 52 -1.53 35.30 -0.01
N GLY A 53 -1.26 34.08 0.45
CA GLY A 53 -2.22 33.23 1.15
C GLY A 53 -3.41 32.77 0.32
N ARG A 54 -3.33 32.80 -1.02
CA ARG A 54 -4.48 32.55 -1.90
C ARG A 54 -4.25 31.40 -2.87
N VAL A 55 -5.26 30.56 -2.99
CA VAL A 55 -5.38 29.48 -3.98
C VAL A 55 -6.75 29.61 -4.66
N TRP A 56 -6.77 29.55 -5.99
CA TRP A 56 -8.00 29.66 -6.78
C TRP A 56 -8.33 28.29 -7.38
N LEU A 57 -9.60 27.90 -7.30
CA LEU A 57 -10.13 26.65 -7.86
C LEU A 57 -11.27 26.99 -8.82
N SER A 58 -11.21 26.45 -10.03
CA SER A 58 -12.29 26.51 -11.01
C SER A 58 -12.74 25.09 -11.31
N LEU A 59 -14.02 24.81 -11.07
CA LEU A 59 -14.65 23.52 -11.32
C LEU A 59 -15.65 23.68 -12.45
N PHE A 60 -15.58 22.83 -13.46
CA PHE A 60 -16.60 22.75 -14.48
C PHE A 60 -17.73 21.85 -13.97
N SER A 61 -18.85 22.46 -13.56
CA SER A 61 -20.06 21.72 -13.20
C SER A 61 -20.98 21.46 -14.39
N PHE A 62 -20.68 21.99 -15.58
CA PHE A 62 -21.48 21.82 -16.80
C PHE A 62 -22.97 22.16 -16.61
N ASN A 63 -23.25 23.28 -15.92
CA ASN A 63 -24.60 23.71 -15.54
C ASN A 63 -25.35 22.72 -14.63
N GLN A 64 -24.66 21.75 -14.04
CA GLN A 64 -25.16 20.95 -12.94
C GLN A 64 -24.79 21.61 -11.61
N ASP A 65 -25.37 21.06 -10.54
CA ASP A 65 -25.06 21.50 -9.19
C ASP A 65 -23.55 21.37 -8.92
N LEU A 66 -23.02 22.38 -8.23
CA LEU A 66 -21.60 22.41 -7.89
C LEU A 66 -21.29 21.25 -6.95
N ALA A 67 -20.39 20.37 -7.38
CA ALA A 67 -19.88 19.32 -6.51
C ALA A 67 -19.22 19.94 -5.27
N PRO A 68 -19.58 19.51 -4.05
CA PRO A 68 -18.91 19.96 -2.84
C PRO A 68 -17.40 19.76 -2.98
N SER A 69 -16.63 20.82 -2.71
CA SER A 69 -15.17 20.78 -2.79
C SER A 69 -14.56 21.17 -1.45
N TYR A 70 -13.62 20.35 -1.01
CA TYR A 70 -12.89 20.55 0.25
C TYR A 70 -11.39 20.55 -0.05
N LEU A 71 -10.72 21.64 0.30
CA LEU A 71 -9.28 21.84 0.10
C LEU A 71 -8.60 21.92 1.47
N ALA A 72 -7.67 21.02 1.71
CA ALA A 72 -6.87 20.99 2.94
C ALA A 72 -5.37 20.83 2.63
N VAL A 73 -4.54 21.31 3.54
CA VAL A 73 -3.07 21.16 3.45
C VAL A 73 -2.62 19.82 4.03
N ASN A 74 -3.27 19.36 5.10
CA ASN A 74 -3.02 18.04 5.66
C ASN A 74 -3.95 17.01 5.02
N ARG A 75 -3.36 15.90 4.53
CA ARG A 75 -4.09 14.78 3.93
C ARG A 75 -5.11 14.17 4.90
N GLU A 76 -4.76 14.06 6.18
CA GLU A 76 -5.61 13.40 7.19
C GLU A 76 -6.90 14.16 7.48
N GLU A 77 -6.97 15.45 7.12
CA GLU A 77 -8.20 16.24 7.16
C GLU A 77 -9.17 15.87 6.02
N VAL A 78 -8.67 15.23 4.96
CA VAL A 78 -9.48 14.84 3.79
C VAL A 78 -9.90 13.38 3.89
N PHE A 79 -8.99 12.48 4.28
CA PHE A 79 -9.30 11.06 4.45
C PHE A 79 -8.33 10.37 5.42
N SER A 80 -8.87 9.44 6.22
CA SER A 80 -8.12 8.58 7.12
C SER A 80 -7.94 7.17 6.56
N LEU A 81 -6.77 6.59 6.75
CA LEU A 81 -6.45 5.21 6.39
C LEU A 81 -6.16 4.36 7.64
N PRO A 82 -6.30 3.02 7.55
CA PRO A 82 -5.96 2.14 8.68
C PRO A 82 -4.53 2.34 9.22
N ASP A 83 -3.56 2.60 8.32
CA ASP A 83 -2.16 2.84 8.68
C ASP A 83 -1.93 4.20 9.38
N ASP A 84 -2.88 5.14 9.32
CA ASP A 84 -2.71 6.47 9.94
C ASP A 84 -2.69 6.39 11.47
N SER A 85 -3.35 5.38 12.04
CA SER A 85 -3.32 5.10 13.47
C SER A 85 -2.01 4.45 13.95
N THR A 86 -1.15 3.99 13.04
CA THR A 86 0.07 3.27 13.41
C THR A 86 1.13 4.25 13.93
N PRO A 87 1.67 4.08 15.15
CA PRO A 87 2.65 5.00 15.71
C PRO A 87 3.91 5.14 14.84
N VAL A 88 4.42 6.35 14.72
CA VAL A 88 5.59 6.67 13.86
C VAL A 88 6.81 5.81 14.21
N TRP A 89 7.04 5.54 15.50
CA TRP A 89 8.14 4.68 15.94
C TRP A 89 7.97 3.23 15.47
N VAL A 90 6.75 2.71 15.39
CA VAL A 90 6.46 1.37 14.83
C VAL A 90 6.76 1.37 13.33
N LYS A 91 6.36 2.42 12.59
CA LYS A 91 6.70 2.57 11.16
C LYS A 91 8.21 2.62 10.94
N LEU A 92 8.93 3.33 11.80
CA LEU A 92 10.39 3.45 11.75
C LEU A 92 11.07 2.11 12.06
N VAL A 93 10.66 1.41 13.11
CA VAL A 93 11.17 0.08 13.48
C VAL A 93 10.92 -0.90 12.34
N ASN A 94 9.72 -0.93 11.75
CA ASN A 94 9.42 -1.82 10.62
C ASN A 94 10.27 -1.50 9.39
N LYS A 95 10.55 -0.21 9.14
CA LYS A 95 11.44 0.21 8.05
C LYS A 95 12.90 -0.22 8.29
N ILE A 96 13.38 -0.13 9.53
CA ILE A 96 14.72 -0.58 9.93
C ILE A 96 14.80 -2.11 9.85
N LYS A 97 13.81 -2.83 10.38
CA LYS A 97 13.73 -4.30 10.29
C LYS A 97 13.81 -4.79 8.85
N ARG A 98 13.16 -4.09 7.91
CA ARG A 98 13.26 -4.39 6.46
C ARG A 98 14.67 -4.25 5.89
N LEU A 99 15.44 -3.27 6.36
CA LEU A 99 16.80 -3.01 5.86
C LEU A 99 17.80 -4.08 6.32
N PHE A 100 17.57 -4.69 7.49
CA PHE A 100 18.43 -5.71 8.08
C PHE A 100 17.82 -7.12 8.03
N ALA A 101 16.68 -7.28 7.37
CA ALA A 101 16.06 -8.58 7.20
C ALA A 101 16.97 -9.49 6.35
N PRO A 102 17.13 -10.77 6.74
CA PRO A 102 17.83 -11.73 5.89
C PRO A 102 17.20 -11.76 4.49
N THR A 103 18.04 -11.76 3.46
CA THR A 103 17.61 -11.70 2.07
C THR A 103 17.05 -13.05 1.65
N TYR A 104 15.75 -13.27 1.87
CA TYR A 104 15.03 -14.39 1.29
C TYR A 104 14.73 -14.09 -0.18
N GLN A 105 14.92 -15.07 -1.05
CA GLN A 105 14.61 -14.92 -2.47
C GLN A 105 13.10 -15.06 -2.68
N SER A 106 12.53 -14.06 -3.34
CA SER A 106 11.11 -14.06 -3.67
C SER A 106 10.76 -15.14 -4.70
N GLY A 107 9.55 -15.69 -4.58
CA GLY A 107 9.02 -16.68 -5.53
C GLY A 107 9.55 -18.11 -5.33
N TYR A 108 10.18 -18.40 -4.19
CA TYR A 108 10.62 -19.75 -3.81
C TYR A 108 9.90 -20.23 -2.55
N SER A 109 9.70 -21.54 -2.46
CA SER A 109 9.28 -22.20 -1.22
C SER A 109 10.48 -22.51 -0.33
N TYR A 110 10.20 -22.68 0.96
CA TYR A 110 11.20 -23.02 1.97
C TYR A 110 10.69 -24.17 2.84
N PHE A 111 11.59 -24.98 3.38
CA PHE A 111 11.29 -25.86 4.51
C PHE A 111 11.80 -25.22 5.79
N ALA A 112 11.06 -25.36 6.88
CA ALA A 112 11.46 -24.84 8.17
C ALA A 112 10.96 -25.73 9.31
N HIS A 113 11.78 -25.93 10.33
CA HIS A 113 11.37 -26.62 11.54
C HIS A 113 10.70 -25.62 12.49
N HIS A 114 9.41 -25.82 12.79
CA HIS A 114 8.63 -24.97 13.69
C HIS A 114 8.80 -25.43 15.14
N LYS A 115 9.58 -24.67 15.91
CA LYS A 115 9.99 -25.05 17.27
C LYS A 115 8.83 -25.29 18.23
N PRO A 116 7.75 -24.47 18.24
CA PRO A 116 6.64 -24.67 19.17
C PRO A 116 5.85 -25.97 18.93
N SER A 117 5.63 -26.36 17.67
CA SER A 117 4.92 -27.62 17.37
C SER A 117 5.86 -28.82 17.24
N GLY A 118 7.16 -28.60 17.01
CA GLY A 118 8.13 -29.66 16.73
C GLY A 118 7.98 -30.27 15.33
N GLU A 119 7.25 -29.62 14.43
CA GLU A 119 6.97 -30.12 13.08
C GLU A 119 7.80 -29.41 12.02
N ASP A 120 8.04 -30.10 10.91
CA ASP A 120 8.62 -29.49 9.72
C ASP A 120 7.51 -28.92 8.83
N TRP A 121 7.59 -27.61 8.59
CA TRP A 121 6.65 -26.86 7.79
C TRP A 121 7.20 -26.61 6.40
N TYR A 122 6.27 -26.67 5.43
CA TYR A 122 6.51 -26.18 4.09
C TYR A 122 6.01 -24.74 3.99
N ILE A 123 6.87 -23.80 3.60
CA ILE A 123 6.61 -22.36 3.65
C ILE A 123 6.45 -21.81 2.23
N LEU A 124 5.34 -21.12 1.97
CA LEU A 124 4.99 -20.53 0.67
C LEU A 124 5.33 -19.04 0.55
N GLY A 125 5.72 -18.40 1.64
CA GLY A 125 6.03 -16.99 1.65
C GLY A 125 6.64 -16.59 2.98
N ILE A 126 7.62 -15.70 2.91
CA ILE A 126 8.30 -15.17 4.09
C ILE A 126 8.11 -13.66 4.11
N ASP A 127 7.73 -13.14 5.26
CA ASP A 127 7.73 -11.70 5.51
C ASP A 127 8.61 -11.43 6.72
N ALA A 128 9.91 -11.38 6.46
CA ALA A 128 10.93 -11.16 7.48
C ALA A 128 10.81 -9.78 8.16
N ALA A 129 10.18 -8.81 7.49
CA ALA A 129 9.94 -7.48 8.04
C ALA A 129 8.99 -7.52 9.24
N PHE A 130 7.96 -8.35 9.13
CA PHE A 130 6.89 -8.48 10.10
C PHE A 130 6.98 -9.77 10.91
N ASP A 131 8.07 -10.53 10.77
CA ASP A 131 8.31 -11.79 11.46
C ASP A 131 7.23 -12.84 11.19
N ARG A 132 6.83 -13.02 9.91
CA ARG A 132 5.73 -13.93 9.53
C ARG A 132 6.14 -14.93 8.44
N VAL A 133 5.52 -16.10 8.46
CA VAL A 133 5.63 -17.13 7.42
C VAL A 133 4.27 -17.72 7.06
N CYS A 134 4.07 -18.05 5.78
CA CYS A 134 2.89 -18.77 5.30
C CYS A 134 3.16 -20.28 5.31
N ALA A 135 2.64 -21.00 6.31
CA ALA A 135 2.75 -22.45 6.34
C ALA A 135 1.71 -23.06 5.38
N ALA A 136 2.21 -23.85 4.42
CA ALA A 136 1.40 -24.70 3.56
C ALA A 136 0.88 -25.87 4.40
N GLY A 137 -0.43 -25.91 4.59
CA GLY A 137 -1.05 -26.94 5.41
C GLY A 137 -2.55 -26.70 5.56
N TRP A 138 -3.22 -27.66 6.19
CA TRP A 138 -4.61 -27.51 6.58
C TRP A 138 -4.72 -27.59 8.11
N PRO A 139 -5.21 -26.54 8.79
CA PRO A 139 -5.70 -25.29 8.22
C PRO A 139 -4.56 -24.37 7.71
N PRO A 140 -4.80 -23.55 6.67
CA PRO A 140 -3.82 -22.56 6.21
C PRO A 140 -3.50 -21.60 7.34
N SER A 141 -2.21 -21.51 7.71
CA SER A 141 -1.80 -20.82 8.93
C SER A 141 -0.65 -19.84 8.68
N ILE A 142 -0.71 -18.69 9.35
CA ILE A 142 0.40 -17.75 9.42
C ILE A 142 1.11 -17.98 10.75
N GLY A 143 2.39 -18.37 10.68
CA GLY A 143 3.25 -18.52 11.85
C GLY A 143 4.26 -17.38 11.98
N LYS A 144 5.00 -17.37 13.09
CA LYS A 144 6.11 -16.42 13.26
C LYS A 144 7.39 -16.97 12.63
N LEU A 145 8.13 -16.13 11.92
CA LEU A 145 9.43 -16.52 11.35
C LEU A 145 10.44 -16.86 12.46
N SER A 146 10.42 -16.16 13.59
CA SER A 146 11.26 -16.40 14.76
C SER A 146 11.04 -17.77 15.44
N ASP A 147 9.84 -18.32 15.29
CA ASP A 147 9.47 -19.66 15.77
C ASP A 147 9.98 -20.76 14.83
N CYS A 148 10.46 -20.40 13.64
CA CYS A 148 11.06 -21.31 12.68
C CYS A 148 12.59 -21.39 12.85
N SER A 149 13.14 -22.55 12.52
CA SER A 149 14.59 -22.82 12.44
C SER A 149 14.90 -23.61 11.18
N ASN A 150 16.17 -23.64 10.77
CA ASN A 150 16.62 -24.37 9.58
C ASN A 150 15.82 -24.01 8.32
N LEU A 151 15.67 -22.71 8.03
CA LEU A 151 15.01 -22.26 6.80
C LEU A 151 15.85 -22.64 5.58
N LEU A 152 15.45 -23.71 4.90
CA LEU A 152 16.10 -24.25 3.72
C LEU A 152 15.29 -23.89 2.49
N LYS A 153 15.91 -23.16 1.57
CA LYS A 153 15.33 -22.86 0.27
C LYS A 153 15.10 -24.16 -0.51
N ASN A 154 13.91 -24.33 -1.08
CA ASN A 154 13.55 -25.49 -1.89
C ASN A 154 13.42 -25.11 -3.37
N LYS A 155 12.18 -25.11 -3.92
CA LYS A 155 11.90 -24.94 -5.34
C LYS A 155 11.17 -23.60 -5.61
N PRO A 156 11.18 -23.09 -6.84
CA PRO A 156 10.29 -22.00 -7.23
C PRO A 156 8.83 -22.40 -6.95
N LEU A 157 8.02 -21.44 -6.52
CA LEU A 157 6.59 -21.67 -6.30
C LEU A 157 5.89 -22.00 -7.61
N THR A 158 5.03 -23.01 -7.59
CA THR A 158 4.15 -23.30 -8.73
C THR A 158 3.02 -22.28 -8.80
N GLU A 159 2.37 -22.18 -9.97
CA GLU A 159 1.22 -21.29 -10.16
C GLU A 159 0.07 -21.64 -9.19
N GLU A 160 -0.15 -22.93 -8.93
CA GLU A 160 -1.15 -23.40 -7.96
C GLU A 160 -0.78 -22.98 -6.52
N GLU A 161 0.49 -23.11 -6.13
CA GLU A 161 0.98 -22.67 -4.82
C GLU A 161 0.85 -21.15 -4.64
N LEU A 162 1.13 -20.37 -5.69
CA LEU A 162 0.94 -18.92 -5.71
C LEU A 162 -0.54 -18.53 -5.59
N GLN A 163 -1.42 -19.20 -6.34
CA GLN A 163 -2.86 -18.97 -6.25
C GLN A 163 -3.40 -19.33 -4.87
N HIS A 164 -3.00 -20.47 -4.31
CA HIS A 164 -3.35 -20.87 -2.96
C HIS A 164 -2.88 -19.82 -1.93
N ARG A 165 -1.61 -19.43 -1.99
CA ARG A 165 -1.05 -18.41 -1.09
C ARG A 165 -1.80 -17.09 -1.20
N ASN A 166 -2.03 -16.60 -2.41
CA ASN A 166 -2.69 -15.31 -2.63
C ASN A 166 -4.16 -15.35 -2.19
N LYS A 167 -4.84 -16.49 -2.39
CA LYS A 167 -6.23 -16.70 -1.94
C LYS A 167 -6.37 -16.68 -0.42
N HIS A 168 -5.44 -17.30 0.30
CA HIS A 168 -5.55 -17.48 1.75
C HIS A 168 -4.79 -16.42 2.58
N PHE A 169 -3.68 -15.90 2.06
CA PHE A 169 -2.77 -15.01 2.79
C PHE A 169 -2.53 -13.65 2.10
N GLY A 170 -3.06 -13.44 0.89
CA GLY A 170 -2.83 -12.23 0.10
C GLY A 170 -1.52 -12.22 -0.68
N THR A 171 -1.21 -11.11 -1.37
CA THR A 171 -0.09 -11.00 -2.34
C THR A 171 1.19 -10.41 -1.75
N ASN A 172 1.15 -9.89 -0.53
CA ASN A 172 2.25 -9.13 0.09
C ASN A 172 3.27 -10.05 0.80
N TRP A 173 3.84 -11.00 0.05
CA TRP A 173 4.86 -11.93 0.55
C TRP A 173 6.07 -11.90 -0.37
N ILE A 174 7.27 -11.93 0.24
CA ILE A 174 8.52 -12.14 -0.50
C ILE A 174 8.54 -13.61 -0.89
#